data_AF-A0A7G2LTC1-F1
#
_entry.id   AF-A0A7G2LTC1-F1
#
_cell.length_a   1.000
_cell.length_b   1.000
_cell.length_c   1.000
_cell.angle_alpha   90.00
_cell.angle_beta   90.00
_cell.angle_gamma   90.00
#
_symmetry.space_group_name_H-M   'P 1'
#
loop_
_entity.id
_entity.type
_entity.pdbx_description
1 polymer ?
#
loop_
_entity_poly.entity_id
_entity_poly.type
_entity_poly.pdbx_seq_one_letter_code
_entity_poly.pdbx_strand_id
1 'polypeptide(L)'
;MTTVKCISPIDGSVYAERETLSNDAALEAVGRARKAQKAWAARPLQERVDLVMGALKEIENSTDRMTEELAHQMGRPVRYGGEFGGLQERTSHMG
;
A
#
# COMPACT_ATOMS: atom_id res chain seq x y z
N MET A 1 20.47 -0.62 -11.80
CA MET A 1 19.45 -0.55 -10.75
C MET A 1 19.84 0.60 -9.84
N THR A 2 18.86 1.32 -9.32
CA THR A 2 19.06 2.50 -8.46
C THR A 2 18.31 2.29 -7.16
N THR A 3 18.93 2.61 -6.03
CA THR A 3 18.26 2.61 -4.72
C THR A 3 17.37 3.84 -4.59
N VAL A 4 16.08 3.65 -4.33
CA VAL A 4 15.19 4.74 -3.91
C VAL A 4 15.41 4.94 -2.41
N LYS A 5 15.71 6.18 -2.02
CA LYS A 5 15.81 6.59 -0.62
C LYS A 5 14.61 7.47 -0.27
N CYS A 6 13.89 7.11 0.79
CA CYS A 6 12.94 8.00 1.44
C CYS A 6 13.69 8.77 2.53
N ILE A 7 13.83 10.08 2.34
CA ILE A 7 14.48 10.96 3.32
C ILE A 7 13.39 11.60 4.17
N SER A 8 13.53 11.50 5.49
CA SER A 8 12.57 12.11 6.39
C SER A 8 12.69 13.63 6.36
N PRO A 9 11.58 14.37 6.17
CA PRO A 9 11.61 15.83 6.28
C PRO A 9 11.68 16.31 7.74
N ILE A 10 11.54 15.40 8.72
CA ILE A 10 11.60 15.75 10.14
C ILE A 10 13.03 16.10 10.56
N ASP A 11 14.01 15.31 10.12
CA ASP A 11 15.40 15.42 10.57
C ASP A 11 16.44 15.23 9.45
N GLY A 12 16.02 14.98 8.21
CA GLY A 12 16.90 14.74 7.07
C GLY A 12 17.54 13.35 7.03
N SER A 13 17.15 12.44 7.92
CA SER A 13 17.65 11.07 7.96
C SER A 13 17.08 10.22 6.81
N VAL A 14 17.78 9.14 6.45
CA VAL A 14 17.23 8.13 5.55
C VAL A 14 16.25 7.27 6.34
N TYR A 15 14.95 7.43 6.07
CA TYR A 15 13.89 6.67 6.72
C TYR A 15 13.77 5.24 6.17
N ALA A 16 13.86 5.09 4.84
CA ALA A 16 13.80 3.79 4.18
C ALA A 16 14.59 3.78 2.88
N GLU A 17 15.15 2.62 2.53
CA GLU A 17 15.81 2.38 1.26
C GLU A 17 15.18 1.17 0.57
N ARG A 18 14.96 1.26 -0.74
CA ARG A 18 14.49 0.15 -1.57
C ARG A 18 15.23 0.11 -2.89
N GLU A 19 15.83 -1.02 -3.19
CA GLU A 19 16.36 -1.28 -4.53
C GLU A 19 15.23 -1.29 -5.56
N THR A 20 15.43 -0.59 -6.67
CA THR A 20 14.52 -0.71 -7.82
C THR A 20 14.68 -2.07 -8.48
N LEU A 21 13.57 -2.57 -9.02
CA LEU A 21 13.60 -3.80 -9.81
C LEU A 21 14.52 -3.62 -11.04
N SER A 22 15.22 -4.68 -11.42
CA SER A 22 15.79 -4.79 -12.76
C SER A 22 14.67 -4.78 -13.81
N ASN A 23 15.04 -4.52 -15.07
CA ASN A 23 14.08 -4.62 -16.16
C ASN A 23 13.45 -6.03 -16.23
N ASP A 24 14.28 -7.07 -16.16
CA ASP A 24 13.83 -8.47 -16.18
C ASP A 24 12.89 -8.79 -15.01
N ALA A 25 13.25 -8.41 -13.79
CA ALA A 25 12.43 -8.64 -12.60
C ALA A 25 11.08 -7.89 -12.67
N ALA A 26 11.07 -6.70 -13.26
CA ALA A 26 9.84 -5.95 -13.51
C ALA A 26 8.95 -6.65 -14.55
N LEU A 27 9.53 -7.13 -15.66
CA LEU A 27 8.82 -7.91 -16.68
C LEU A 27 8.24 -9.20 -16.09
N GLU A 28 8.98 -9.90 -15.24
CA GLU A 28 8.50 -11.08 -14.53
C GLU A 28 7.32 -10.75 -13.59
N ALA A 29 7.38 -9.63 -12.85
CA ALA A 29 6.29 -9.19 -11.99
C ALA A 29 5.00 -8.92 -12.78
N VAL A 30 5.12 -8.23 -13.92
CA VAL A 30 4.01 -8.00 -14.85
C VAL A 30 3.50 -9.34 -15.41
N GLY A 31 4.38 -10.27 -15.76
CA GLY A 31 4.03 -11.61 -16.21
C GLY A 31 3.21 -12.39 -15.18
N ARG A 32 3.60 -12.35 -13.90
CA ARG A 32 2.86 -12.97 -12.78
C ARG A 32 1.47 -12.33 -12.62
N ALA A 33 1.39 -11.00 -12.63
CA ALA A 33 0.12 -10.29 -12.53
C ALA A 33 -0.83 -10.65 -13.69
N ARG A 34 -0.32 -10.69 -14.92
CA ARG A 34 -1.09 -11.07 -16.13
C ARG A 34 -1.59 -12.52 -16.05
N LYS A 35 -0.78 -13.45 -15.53
CA LYS A 35 -1.19 -14.84 -15.32
C LYS A 35 -2.31 -14.95 -14.29
N ALA A 36 -2.22 -14.20 -13.19
CA ALA A 36 -3.23 -14.20 -12.12
C ALA A 36 -4.54 -13.51 -12.52
N GLN A 37 -4.49 -12.53 -13.44
CA GLN A 37 -5.62 -11.69 -13.82
C GLN A 37 -6.85 -12.47 -14.28
N LYS A 38 -6.69 -13.55 -15.07
CA LYS A 38 -7.82 -14.39 -15.52
C LYS A 38 -8.56 -15.05 -14.36
N ALA A 39 -7.80 -15.63 -13.42
CA ALA A 39 -8.37 -16.28 -12.25
C ALA A 39 -9.04 -15.26 -11.32
N TRP A 40 -8.46 -14.07 -11.17
CA TRP A 40 -9.07 -12.97 -10.42
C TRP A 40 -10.39 -12.49 -11.05
N ALA A 41 -10.41 -12.31 -12.38
CA ALA A 41 -11.59 -11.85 -13.10
C ALA A 41 -12.74 -12.87 -13.07
N ALA A 42 -12.43 -14.17 -13.00
CA ALA A 42 -13.42 -15.23 -12.90
C ALA A 42 -14.05 -15.36 -11.50
N ARG A 43 -13.51 -14.69 -10.47
CA ARG A 43 -14.09 -14.73 -9.12
C ARG A 43 -15.43 -14.02 -9.08
N PRO A 44 -16.43 -14.57 -8.35
CA PRO A 44 -17.65 -13.86 -8.02
C PRO A 44 -17.36 -12.46 -7.47
N LEU A 45 -18.25 -11.50 -7.76
CA LEU A 45 -18.08 -10.14 -7.27
C LEU A 45 -17.98 -10.12 -5.74
N GLN A 46 -18.84 -10.87 -5.05
CA GLN A 46 -18.83 -10.93 -3.58
C GLN A 46 -17.49 -11.38 -3.02
N GLU A 47 -16.89 -12.45 -3.58
CA GLU A 47 -15.57 -12.90 -3.12
C GLU A 47 -14.48 -11.83 -3.31
N ARG A 48 -14.57 -11.00 -4.36
CA ARG A 48 -13.64 -9.89 -4.56
C ARG A 48 -13.86 -8.79 -3.53
N VAL A 49 -15.12 -8.47 -3.21
CA VAL A 49 -15.48 -7.52 -2.15
C VAL A 49 -14.96 -8.01 -0.80
N ASP A 50 -15.23 -9.26 -0.44
CA ASP A 50 -14.82 -9.84 0.85
C ASP A 50 -13.30 -9.79 1.05
N LEU A 51 -12.52 -10.03 -0.01
CA LEU A 51 -11.06 -9.94 0.04
C LEU A 51 -10.56 -8.51 0.23
N VAL A 52 -11.18 -7.54 -0.45
CA VAL A 52 -10.81 -6.13 -0.30
C VAL A 52 -11.21 -5.60 1.08
N MET A 53 -12.39 -5.97 1.58
CA MET A 53 -12.83 -5.65 2.95
C MET A 53 -11.95 -6.31 4.00
N GLY A 54 -11.50 -7.55 3.76
CA GLY A 54 -10.51 -8.23 4.60
C GLY A 54 -9.19 -7.46 4.67
N ALA A 55 -8.70 -6.97 3.53
CA ALA A 55 -7.50 -6.13 3.50
C ALA A 55 -7.68 -4.81 4.26
N LEU A 56 -8.85 -4.17 4.19
CA LEU A 56 -9.16 -2.97 4.96
C LEU A 56 -9.07 -3.24 6.48
N LYS A 57 -9.65 -4.36 6.93
CA LYS A 57 -9.61 -4.75 8.34
C LYS A 57 -8.17 -4.97 8.85
N GLU A 58 -7.31 -5.58 8.04
CA GLU A 58 -5.89 -5.74 8.39
C GLU A 58 -5.15 -4.40 8.50
N ILE A 59 -5.50 -3.43 7.64
CA ILE A 59 -4.95 -2.08 7.70
C ILE A 59 -5.40 -1.37 8.98
N GLU A 60 -6.69 -1.50 9.36
CA GLU A 60 -7.25 -0.91 10.59
C GLU A 60 -6.45 -1.33 11.84
N ASN A 61 -5.97 -2.58 11.88
CA ASN A 61 -5.15 -3.11 12.97
C ASN A 61 -3.73 -2.51 13.05
N SER A 62 -3.27 -1.79 12.03
CA SER A 62 -1.89 -1.24 11.93
C SER A 62 -1.85 0.29 11.79
N THR A 63 -2.97 0.97 12.02
CA THR A 63 -3.14 2.41 11.71
C THR A 63 -2.20 3.32 12.50
N ASP A 64 -1.95 3.04 13.77
CA ASP A 64 -1.04 3.84 14.60
C ASP A 64 0.38 3.82 14.05
N ARG A 65 0.94 2.62 13.84
CA ARG A 65 2.24 2.42 13.20
C ARG A 65 2.28 3.17 11.87
N MET A 66 1.35 2.89 10.96
CA MET A 66 1.35 3.50 9.63
C MET A 66 1.21 5.03 9.67
N THR A 67 0.54 5.60 10.68
CA THR A 67 0.47 7.06 10.88
C THR A 67 1.84 7.64 11.23
N GLU A 68 2.57 6.99 12.14
CA GLU A 68 3.95 7.39 12.48
C GLU A 68 4.86 7.26 11.25
N GLU A 69 4.76 6.15 10.51
CA GLU A 69 5.55 5.94 9.30
C GLU A 69 5.27 7.02 8.24
N LEU A 70 4.01 7.43 8.06
CA LEU A 70 3.64 8.53 7.16
C LEU A 70 4.22 9.87 7.63
N ALA A 71 4.19 10.16 8.93
CA ALA A 71 4.80 11.35 9.48
C ALA A 71 6.30 11.41 9.16
N HIS A 72 7.01 10.29 9.33
CA HIS A 72 8.42 10.21 8.98
C HIS A 72 8.67 10.30 7.47
N GLN A 73 7.79 9.77 6.62
CA GLN A 73 7.99 9.78 5.16
C GLN A 73 7.67 11.12 4.49
N MET A 74 6.70 11.87 5.00
CA MET A 74 6.18 13.09 4.34
C MET A 74 5.97 14.30 5.26
N GLY A 75 6.33 14.21 6.55
CA GLY A 75 6.26 15.33 7.49
C GLY A 75 4.85 15.67 7.96
N ARG A 76 3.86 14.83 7.65
CA ARG A 76 2.48 15.03 8.06
C ARG A 76 2.35 14.81 9.58
N PRO A 77 1.86 15.79 10.36
CA PRO A 77 1.76 15.61 11.81
C PRO A 77 0.82 14.45 12.20
N VAL A 78 1.28 13.60 13.13
CA VAL A 78 0.59 12.39 13.61
C VAL A 78 -0.83 12.68 14.11
N ARG A 79 -1.05 13.86 14.68
CA ARG A 79 -2.37 14.33 15.17
C ARG A 79 -3.47 14.36 14.09
N TYR A 80 -3.11 14.32 12.81
CA TYR A 80 -4.05 14.26 11.69
C TYR A 80 -4.36 12.82 11.22
N GLY A 81 -3.78 11.79 11.84
CA GLY A 81 -3.95 10.38 11.47
C GLY A 81 -3.32 10.01 10.12
N GLY A 82 -3.39 8.73 9.72
CA GLY A 82 -2.73 8.20 8.52
C GLY A 82 -3.60 8.11 7.26
N GLU A 83 -4.48 9.08 7.01
CA GLU A 83 -5.32 9.14 5.78
C GLU A 83 -6.32 7.98 5.61
N PHE A 84 -6.52 7.16 6.65
CA PHE A 84 -7.35 5.95 6.57
C PHE A 84 -8.84 6.20 6.40
N GLY A 85 -9.38 7.33 6.87
CA GLY A 85 -10.80 7.64 6.74
C GLY A 85 -11.28 7.64 5.28
N GLY A 86 -10.51 8.26 4.37
CA GLY A 86 -10.85 8.25 2.94
C GLY A 86 -10.62 6.90 2.26
N LEU A 87 -9.72 6.05 2.79
CA LEU A 87 -9.58 4.67 2.34
C LEU A 87 -10.81 3.85 2.74
N GLN A 88 -11.23 3.95 4.00
CA GLN A 88 -12.39 3.26 4.54
C GLN A 88 -13.67 3.66 3.80
N GLU A 89 -13.90 4.96 3.61
CA GLU A 89 -15.07 5.48 2.88
C GLU A 89 -15.17 4.87 1.47
N ARG A 90 -14.11 5.02 0.67
CA ARG A 90 -14.09 4.50 -0.72
C ARG A 90 -14.26 2.99 -0.79
N THR A 91 -13.69 2.26 0.16
CA THR A 91 -13.76 0.80 0.17
C THR A 91 -15.14 0.32 0.62
N SER A 92 -15.74 0.99 1.60
CA SER A 92 -17.07 0.65 2.12
C SER A 92 -18.19 0.80 1.10
N HIS A 93 -18.04 1.64 0.07
CA HIS A 93 -19.01 1.74 -1.03
C HIS A 93 -19.14 0.46 -1.87
N MET A 94 -18.19 -0.48 -1.78
CA MET A 94 -18.23 -1.74 -2.51
C MET A 94 -19.02 -2.84 -1.80
N GLY A 95 -19.28 -2.68 -0.49
CA GLY A 95 -19.90 -3.69 0.39
C GLY A 95 -21.37 -3.44 0.68
#